data_AF-K9V9L1-F1
#
_entry.id   AF-K9V9L1-F1
#
_cell.length_a   1.000
_cell.length_b   1.000
_cell.length_c   1.000
_cell.angle_alpha   90.00
_cell.angle_beta   90.00
_cell.angle_gamma   90.00
#
_symmetry.space_group_name_H-M   'P 1'
#
loop_
_entity.id
_entity.type
_entity.pdbx_description
1 polymer ?
#
loop_
_entity_poly.entity_id
_entity_poly.type
_entity_poly.pdbx_seq_one_letter_code
_entity_poly.pdbx_strand_id
1 'polypeptide(L)' 'MGSDGILHLDVPVGMTNEELEVMVIFQPLKSSVQVETPQTLGWMPGFFEEVIGGWSGEPLERGKF' A
#
# COMPACT_ATOMS: atom_id res chain seq x y z
N MET A 1 -1.76 20.58 -6.80
CA MET A 1 -0.93 21.79 -7.00
C MET A 1 -1.73 22.75 -7.86
N GLY A 2 -1.89 24.01 -7.43
CA GLY A 2 -2.54 25.03 -8.25
C GLY A 2 -1.75 25.32 -9.52
N SER A 3 -2.34 26.10 -10.44
CA SER A 3 -1.65 26.55 -11.66
C SER A 3 -0.44 27.46 -11.39
N ASP A 4 -0.34 27.97 -10.16
CA ASP A 4 0.78 28.74 -9.61
C ASP A 4 1.89 27.87 -9.02
N GLY A 5 1.67 26.55 -8.89
CA GLY A 5 2.62 25.62 -8.29
C GLY A 5 2.70 25.67 -6.77
N ILE A 6 1.76 26.34 -6.10
CA ILE A 6 1.78 26.55 -4.64
C ILE A 6 0.71 25.67 -3.97
N LEU A 7 1.04 25.10 -2.80
CA LEU A 7 0.05 24.49 -1.91
C LEU A 7 -0.55 25.59 -1.02
N HIS A 8 -1.83 25.88 -1.20
CA HIS A 8 -2.60 26.75 -0.32
C HIS A 8 -3.26 25.92 0.77
N LEU A 9 -3.07 26.33 2.03
CA LEU A 9 -3.71 25.72 3.19
C LEU A 9 -4.59 26.77 3.87
N ASP A 10 -5.91 26.63 3.75
CA ASP A 10 -6.86 27.49 4.44
C ASP A 10 -7.18 26.90 5.81
N VAL A 11 -6.70 27.56 6.88
CA VAL A 11 -6.98 27.15 8.26
C VAL A 11 -8.20 27.91 8.78
N PRO A 12 -9.25 27.22 9.27
CA PRO A 12 -10.44 27.89 9.80
C PRO A 12 -10.10 28.77 11.01
N VAL A 13 -10.52 30.03 10.98
CA VAL A 13 -10.34 31.00 12.08
C VAL A 13 -11.20 30.71 13.33
N GLY A 14 -11.91 29.59 13.35
CA GLY A 14 -12.82 29.18 14.43
C GLY A 14 -12.19 28.32 15.52
N MET A 15 -10.92 27.94 15.40
CA MET A 15 -10.16 27.27 16.46
C MET A 15 -9.59 28.33 17.39
N THR A 16 -10.38 28.80 18.36
CA THR A 16 -9.94 29.78 19.36
C THR A 16 -9.42 29.07 20.61
N ASN A 17 -8.24 29.46 21.08
CA ASN A 17 -7.58 28.97 22.31
C ASN A 17 -7.10 27.52 22.27
N GLU A 18 -6.69 27.01 21.10
CA GLU A 18 -6.10 25.68 20.97
C GLU A 18 -4.77 25.77 20.21
N GLU A 19 -3.77 25.01 20.65
CA GLU A 19 -2.51 24.84 19.93
C GLU A 19 -2.72 23.81 18.81
N LEU A 20 -2.42 24.21 17.56
CA LEU A 20 -2.56 23.35 16.40
C LEU A 20 -1.18 22.97 15.87
N GLU A 21 -0.87 21.68 15.92
CA GLU A 21 0.29 21.12 15.23
C GLU A 21 -0.13 20.63 13.84
N VAL A 22 0.52 21.16 12.79
CA VAL A 22 0.23 20.79 11.40
C VAL A 22 1.46 20.14 10.79
N MET A 23 1.32 18.89 10.33
CA MET A 23 2.35 18.17 9.59
C MET A 23 1.93 18.02 8.13
N VAL A 24 2.74 18.56 7.21
CA VAL A 24 2.52 18.45 5.76
C VAL A 24 3.54 17.48 5.16
N ILE A 25 3.05 16.42 4.53
CA ILE A 25 3.89 15.41 3.86
C ILE A 25 3.67 15.51 2.35
N PHE A 26 4.72 15.88 1.63
CA PHE A 26 4.71 15.88 0.16
C PHE A 26 5.32 14.57 -0.36
N GLN A 27 4.52 13.77 -1.04
CA GLN A 27 5.00 12.63 -1.80
C GLN A 27 4.67 12.84 -3.28
N PRO A 28 5.68 12.92 -4.16
CA PRO A 28 5.42 12.95 -5.58
C PRO A 28 4.75 11.64 -5.96
N LEU A 29 3.54 11.73 -6.50
CA LEU A 29 2.91 10.57 -7.14
C LEU A 29 3.75 10.27 -8.37
N LYS A 30 4.61 9.25 -8.29
CA LYS A 30 5.21 8.67 -9.50
C LYS A 30 4.04 8.28 -10.39
N SER A 31 3.86 8.99 -11.50
CA SER A 31 2.89 8.64 -12.53
C SER A 31 3.39 7.39 -13.22
N SER A 32 3.22 6.27 -12.53
CA SER A 32 3.50 4.92 -12.98
C SER A 32 3.11 4.02 -11.83
N VAL A 33 1.81 3.81 -11.64
CA VAL A 33 1.39 2.44 -11.38
C VAL A 33 1.57 1.70 -12.70
N GLN A 34 2.83 1.52 -13.11
CA GLN A 34 3.14 0.33 -13.88
C GLN A 34 2.74 -0.78 -12.94
N VAL A 35 1.68 -1.50 -13.29
CA VAL A 35 1.32 -2.72 -12.58
C VAL A 35 2.55 -3.62 -12.72
N GLU A 36 3.39 -3.62 -11.69
CA GLU A 36 4.61 -4.43 -11.70
C GLU A 36 4.14 -5.87 -11.73
N THR A 37 4.41 -6.55 -12.85
CA THR A 37 4.14 -7.98 -12.93
C THR A 37 5.08 -8.69 -11.95
N PRO A 38 4.69 -9.85 -11.39
CA PRO A 38 5.60 -10.66 -10.58
C PRO A 38 6.95 -10.89 -11.27
N GLN A 39 6.96 -11.03 -12.59
CA GLN A 39 8.18 -11.22 -13.37
C GLN A 39 9.06 -9.96 -13.39
N THR A 40 8.46 -8.78 -13.44
CA THR A 40 9.17 -7.49 -13.30
C THR A 40 9.84 -7.35 -11.93
N LEU A 41 9.24 -7.95 -10.89
CA LEU A 41 9.77 -8.00 -9.53
C LEU A 41 10.78 -9.14 -9.29
N GLY A 42 11.11 -9.92 -10.33
CA GLY A 42 12.09 -11.00 -10.26
C GLY A 42 11.53 -12.35 -9.79
N TRP A 43 10.20 -12.49 -9.66
CA TRP A 43 9.59 -13.78 -9.37
C TRP A 43 9.59 -14.69 -10.61
N MET A 44 9.81 -15.98 -10.40
CA MET A 44 9.66 -16.97 -11.45
C MET A 44 8.19 -17.07 -11.90
N PRO A 45 7.92 -17.40 -13.18
CA PRO A 45 6.56 -17.72 -13.63
C PRO A 45 5.92 -18.81 -12.76
N GLY A 46 4.65 -18.66 -12.40
CA GLY A 46 3.91 -19.65 -11.61
C GLY A 46 4.24 -19.64 -10.10
N PHE A 47 5.11 -18.75 -9.62
CA PHE A 47 5.53 -18.75 -8.21
C PHE A 47 4.37 -18.62 -7.22
N PHE A 48 3.34 -17.83 -7.53
CA PHE A 48 2.18 -17.65 -6.65
C PHE A 48 1.07 -18.67 -6.92
N GLU A 49 1.14 -19.34 -8.06
CA GLU A 49 0.11 -20.25 -8.56
C GLU A 49 0.47 -21.73 -8.32
N GLU A 50 1.75 -22.06 -8.22
CA GLU A 50 2.28 -23.41 -8.06
C GLU A 50 2.88 -23.62 -6.67
N VAL A 51 2.18 -24.37 -5.81
CA VAL A 51 2.71 -24.81 -4.52
C VAL A 51 3.37 -26.19 -4.69
N ILE A 52 4.69 -26.21 -4.88
CA ILE A 52 5.45 -27.47 -4.86
C ILE A 52 5.46 -28.01 -3.43
N GLY A 53 4.91 -29.21 -3.23
CA GLY A 53 4.83 -29.85 -1.91
C GLY A 53 3.53 -29.59 -1.14
N GLY A 54 2.51 -29.00 -1.78
CA GLY A 54 1.16 -28.98 -1.24
C GLY A 54 0.62 -30.41 -1.09
N TRP A 55 0.02 -30.69 0.06
CA TRP A 55 -0.61 -31.99 0.30
C TRP A 55 -1.84 -32.16 -0.61
N SER A 56 -1.81 -33.14 -1.51
CA SER A 56 -2.91 -33.47 -2.43
C SER A 56 -3.77 -34.67 -1.95
N GLY A 57 -3.59 -35.10 -0.71
CA GLY A 57 -4.34 -36.22 -0.12
C GLY A 57 -5.55 -35.77 0.70
N GLU A 58 -6.01 -36.64 1.60
CA GLU A 58 -7.15 -36.36 2.49
C GLU A 58 -6.85 -35.25 3.51
N PRO A 59 -7.85 -34.48 3.96
CA PRO A 59 -7.65 -33.42 4.96
C PRO A 59 -6.89 -33.91 6.20
N LEU A 60 -5.87 -33.16 6.61
CA LEU A 60 -5.10 -33.48 7.82
C LEU A 60 -5.97 -33.26 9.06
N GLU A 61 -6.37 -34.35 9.71
CA GLU A 61 -7.10 -34.29 10.98
C GLU A 61 -6.12 -34.23 12.15
N ARG A 62 -6.31 -33.26 13.06
CA ARG A 62 -5.58 -33.23 14.33
C ARG A 62 -6.17 -34.31 15.24
N GLY A 63 -5.38 -35.35 15.52
CA GLY A 63 -5.78 -36.44 16.42
C GLY A 63 -6.26 -35.93 17.77
N LYS A 64 -7.34 -36.53 18.29
CA LYS A 64 -7.84 -36.25 19.64
C LYS A 64 -6.99 -37.02 20.63
N PHE A 65 -6.39 -36.29 21.58
CA PHE A 65 -5.74 -36.87 22.76
C PHE A 65 -6.80 -37.34 23.77
#